data_AF-A0A814XDD0-F1
#
_entry.id   AF-A0A814XDD0-F1
#
_cell.length_a   1.000
_cell.length_b   1.000
_cell.length_c   1.000
_cell.angle_alpha   90.00
_cell.angle_beta   90.00
_cell.angle_gamma   90.00
#
_symmetry.space_group_name_H-M   'P 1'
#
loop_
_entity.id
_entity.type
_entity.pdbx_description
1 polymer ?
#
loop_
_entity_poly.entity_id
_entity_poly.type
_entity_poly.pdbx_seq_one_letter_code
_entity_poly.pdbx_strand_id
1 'polypeptide(L)'
;MYSIVCIIFLLLLVINVIQNSVQAQACGQNQEYLQCGSSCPTTCSDFSYPVRTDRFCTANCVRGCFCKRDYHRDNNGQCVLPQECCKGSHEKYIECGSACVETCQYRSKFCIHQCIPGCFCESYEYVRESNQTGSICVKRLQCPKHDRFAS
;
A
#
# COMPACT_ATOMS: atom_id res chain seq x y z
N MET A 1 -18.60 -8.75 -57.84
CA MET A 1 -19.25 -8.01 -56.72
C MET A 1 -19.41 -8.90 -55.49
N TYR A 2 -20.09 -10.06 -55.58
CA TYR A 2 -20.27 -10.99 -54.45
C TYR A 2 -18.97 -11.55 -53.83
N SER A 3 -17.95 -11.82 -54.65
CA SER A 3 -16.65 -12.32 -54.17
C SER A 3 -15.92 -11.32 -53.24
N ILE A 4 -15.93 -10.02 -53.59
CA ILE A 4 -15.29 -8.95 -52.80
C ILE A 4 -16.02 -8.77 -51.46
N VAL A 5 -17.35 -8.85 -51.47
CA VAL A 5 -18.17 -8.76 -50.25
C VAL A 5 -17.87 -9.90 -49.29
N CYS A 6 -17.70 -11.14 -49.78
CA CYS A 6 -17.29 -12.27 -48.95
C CYS A 6 -15.89 -12.12 -48.37
N ILE A 7 -14.93 -11.61 -49.15
CA ILE A 7 -13.55 -11.39 -48.66
C ILE A 7 -13.54 -10.35 -47.54
N ILE A 8 -14.27 -9.24 -47.69
CA ILE A 8 -14.38 -8.22 -46.65
C ILE A 8 -15.01 -8.81 -45.38
N PHE A 9 -16.08 -9.59 -45.52
CA PHE A 9 -16.74 -10.23 -44.36
C PHE A 9 -15.82 -11.20 -43.64
N LEU A 10 -15.07 -12.03 -44.37
CA LEU A 10 -14.08 -12.95 -43.82
C LEU A 10 -12.93 -12.21 -43.13
N LEU A 11 -12.43 -11.11 -43.71
CA LEU A 11 -11.39 -10.28 -43.09
C LEU A 11 -11.89 -9.63 -41.80
N LEU A 12 -13.12 -9.11 -41.78
CA LEU A 12 -13.72 -8.55 -40.57
C LEU A 12 -13.93 -9.62 -39.48
N LEU A 13 -14.37 -10.83 -39.84
CA LEU A 13 -14.47 -11.94 -38.90
C LEU A 13 -13.10 -12.34 -38.35
N VAL A 14 -12.08 -12.42 -39.20
CA VAL A 14 -10.70 -12.72 -38.80
C VAL A 14 -10.14 -11.62 -37.88
N ILE A 15 -10.38 -10.34 -38.16
CA ILE A 15 -9.97 -9.22 -37.29
C ILE A 15 -10.63 -9.32 -35.91
N ASN A 16 -11.94 -9.60 -35.85
CA ASN A 16 -12.66 -9.79 -34.59
C ASN A 16 -12.13 -11.01 -33.80
N VAL A 17 -11.77 -12.10 -34.48
CA VAL A 17 -11.17 -13.29 -33.84
C VAL A 17 -9.78 -12.96 -33.27
N ILE A 18 -8.94 -12.22 -34.01
CA ILE A 18 -7.57 -11.87 -33.60
C ILE A 18 -7.58 -10.92 -32.39
N GLN A 19 -8.54 -10.00 -32.28
CA GLN A 19 -8.66 -9.09 -31.13
C GLN A 19 -9.05 -9.83 -29.83
N ASN A 20 -9.73 -10.97 -29.91
CA ASN A 20 -10.14 -11.76 -28.74
C ASN A 20 -9.05 -12.72 -28.23
N SER A 21 -8.05 -13.06 -29.05
CA SER A 21 -7.03 -14.07 -28.72
C SER A 21 -5.71 -13.51 -28.17
N VAL A 22 -5.51 -12.18 -28.18
CA VAL A 22 -4.28 -11.53 -27.68
C VAL A 22 -4.59 -10.70 -26.44
N GLN A 23 -5.29 -11.30 -25.48
CA GLN A 23 -5.05 -10.94 -24.09
C GLN A 23 -3.88 -11.82 -23.64
N ALA A 24 -2.65 -11.45 -24.03
CA ALA A 24 -1.51 -11.87 -23.25
C ALA A 24 -1.88 -11.59 -21.78
N GLN A 25 -1.60 -12.51 -20.87
CA GLN A 25 -1.81 -12.33 -19.43
C GLN A 25 -0.85 -11.23 -18.93
N ALA A 26 -1.01 -10.03 -19.46
CA ALA A 26 -0.21 -8.86 -19.23
C ALA A 26 -0.69 -8.34 -17.89
N CYS A 27 0.20 -8.43 -16.91
CA CYS A 27 -0.06 -7.82 -15.62
C CYS A 27 -0.27 -6.32 -15.78
N GLY A 28 -0.96 -5.72 -14.80
CA GLY A 28 -1.24 -4.29 -14.82
C GLY A 28 0.03 -3.43 -14.75
N GLN A 29 -0.16 -2.12 -14.76
CA GLN A 29 0.95 -1.18 -14.57
C GLN A 29 1.68 -1.47 -13.25
N ASN A 30 3.03 -1.43 -13.31
CA ASN A 30 3.93 -1.73 -12.19
C ASN A 30 3.75 -3.13 -11.58
N GLN A 31 3.19 -4.07 -12.34
CA GLN A 31 3.11 -5.47 -11.96
C GLN A 31 3.99 -6.35 -12.84
N GLU A 32 4.37 -7.51 -12.31
CA GLU A 32 5.09 -8.56 -13.02
C GLU A 32 4.45 -9.92 -12.75
N TYR A 33 4.48 -10.80 -13.76
CA TYR A 33 3.97 -12.16 -13.60
C TYR A 33 5.05 -13.02 -12.94
N LEU A 34 4.74 -13.60 -11.79
CA LEU A 34 5.62 -14.54 -11.11
C LEU A 34 5.00 -15.94 -11.14
N GLN A 35 5.82 -16.93 -11.49
CA GLN A 35 5.46 -18.34 -11.32
C GLN A 35 5.48 -18.76 -9.84
N CYS A 36 6.13 -17.95 -9.00
CA CYS A 36 6.21 -18.16 -7.57
C CYS A 36 6.34 -16.83 -6.83
N GLY A 37 5.21 -16.27 -6.40
CA GLY A 37 5.15 -15.12 -5.50
C GLY A 37 4.65 -15.51 -4.11
N SER A 38 4.90 -14.63 -3.14
CA SER A 38 4.40 -14.78 -1.77
C SER A 38 2.87 -14.77 -1.75
N SER A 39 2.25 -15.67 -0.98
CA SER A 39 0.80 -15.63 -0.69
C SER A 39 0.42 -14.43 0.20
N CYS A 40 1.39 -13.72 0.75
CA CYS A 40 1.21 -12.60 1.66
C CYS A 40 2.15 -11.45 1.28
N PRO A 41 1.91 -10.79 0.13
CA PRO A 41 2.71 -9.64 -0.27
C PRO A 41 2.43 -8.45 0.67
N THR A 42 3.45 -7.60 0.83
CA THR A 42 3.33 -6.31 1.53
C THR A 42 2.48 -5.34 0.72
N THR A 43 1.59 -4.64 1.41
CA THR A 43 0.61 -3.72 0.87
C THR A 43 0.69 -2.37 1.57
N CYS A 44 0.07 -1.33 1.01
CA CYS A 44 0.06 -0.02 1.65
C CYS A 44 -0.59 -0.02 3.05
N SER A 45 -1.50 -0.96 3.34
CA SER A 45 -2.10 -1.07 4.67
C SER A 45 -1.12 -1.54 5.75
N ASP A 46 -0.04 -2.21 5.35
CA ASP A 46 1.00 -2.64 6.30
C ASP A 46 1.82 -1.44 6.82
N PHE A 47 1.92 -0.37 6.03
CA PHE A 47 2.59 0.88 6.40
C PHE A 47 1.70 1.86 7.17
N SER A 48 0.38 1.67 7.13
CA SER A 48 -0.58 2.55 7.80
C SER A 48 -0.48 2.41 9.31
N TYR A 49 -0.76 3.48 10.07
CA TYR A 49 -0.68 3.42 11.53
C TYR A 49 -1.81 2.59 12.17
N PRO A 50 -1.50 1.73 13.17
CA PRO A 50 -0.16 1.34 13.60
C PRO A 50 0.53 0.45 12.56
N VAL A 51 1.82 0.73 12.29
CA VAL A 51 2.61 -0.01 11.30
C VAL A 51 2.63 -1.49 11.70
N ARG A 52 2.16 -2.36 10.80
CA ARG A 52 2.04 -3.80 11.06
C ARG A 52 3.28 -4.53 10.60
N THR A 53 3.99 -5.14 11.54
CA THR A 53 5.20 -5.93 11.28
C THR A 53 5.07 -7.38 11.73
N ASP A 54 3.95 -7.74 12.36
CA ASP A 54 3.69 -9.03 13.02
C ASP A 54 2.93 -10.03 12.14
N ARG A 55 2.92 -9.84 10.82
CA ARG A 55 2.19 -10.71 9.90
C ARG A 55 2.94 -12.03 9.70
N PHE A 56 2.31 -13.13 10.12
CA PHE A 56 2.78 -14.48 9.80
C PHE A 56 2.44 -14.83 8.35
N CYS A 57 3.47 -15.17 7.57
CA CYS A 57 3.34 -15.55 6.17
C CYS A 57 3.81 -16.99 5.99
N THR A 58 2.96 -17.83 5.39
CA THR A 58 3.35 -19.20 4.98
C THR A 58 4.30 -19.15 3.78
N ALA A 59 5.20 -20.12 3.65
CA ALA A 59 6.09 -20.27 2.49
C ALA A 59 5.38 -20.81 1.23
N ASN A 60 4.07 -20.57 1.12
CA ASN A 60 3.26 -21.03 0.00
C ASN A 60 3.53 -20.18 -1.24
N CYS A 61 3.79 -20.87 -2.35
CA CYS A 61 4.10 -20.29 -3.64
C CYS A 61 2.81 -20.10 -4.46
N VAL A 62 2.49 -18.86 -4.84
CA VAL A 62 1.31 -18.52 -5.62
C VAL A 62 1.71 -17.97 -6.98
N ARG A 63 1.11 -18.49 -8.05
CA ARG A 63 1.27 -17.99 -9.43
C ARG A 63 0.34 -16.81 -9.67
N GLY A 64 0.83 -15.74 -10.29
CA GLY A 64 -0.02 -14.58 -10.62
C GLY A 64 0.75 -13.30 -10.87
N CYS A 65 0.01 -12.20 -10.92
CA CYS A 65 0.57 -10.85 -11.05
C CYS A 65 0.84 -10.24 -9.68
N PHE A 66 2.08 -9.85 -9.45
CA PHE A 66 2.55 -9.22 -8.21
C PHE A 66 3.05 -7.81 -8.51
N CYS A 67 3.07 -6.94 -7.52
CA CYS A 67 3.75 -5.66 -7.67
C CYS A 67 5.24 -5.91 -7.91
N LYS A 68 5.83 -5.14 -8.83
CA LYS A 68 7.28 -5.13 -9.04
C LYS A 68 7.99 -4.75 -7.74
N ARG A 69 9.29 -5.05 -7.67
CA ARG A 69 10.15 -4.60 -6.56
C ARG A 69 9.92 -3.12 -6.24
N ASP A 70 9.84 -2.81 -4.95
CA ASP A 70 9.60 -1.48 -4.37
C ASP A 70 8.22 -0.86 -4.65
N TYR A 71 7.32 -1.58 -5.33
CA TYR A 71 5.92 -1.21 -5.44
C TYR A 71 5.06 -2.00 -4.48
N HIS A 72 4.03 -1.36 -3.94
CA HIS A 72 3.09 -1.95 -3.00
C HIS A 72 1.68 -1.82 -3.51
N ARG A 73 0.87 -2.86 -3.26
CA ARG A 73 -0.53 -2.84 -3.66
C ARG A 73 -1.30 -1.90 -2.75
N ASP A 74 -2.00 -0.94 -3.33
CA ASP A 74 -2.92 -0.05 -2.64
C ASP A 74 -4.32 -0.70 -2.50
N ASN A 75 -5.23 0.00 -1.83
CA ASN A 75 -6.60 -0.48 -1.61
C ASN A 75 -7.42 -0.62 -2.91
N ASN A 76 -6.99 0.00 -4.02
CA ASN A 76 -7.62 -0.12 -5.33
C ASN A 76 -7.02 -1.28 -6.16
N GLY A 77 -6.04 -2.01 -5.62
CA GLY A 77 -5.34 -3.08 -6.32
C GLY A 77 -4.26 -2.60 -7.29
N GLN A 78 -3.91 -1.31 -7.26
CA GLN A 78 -2.84 -0.72 -8.08
C GLN A 78 -1.50 -0.84 -7.35
N CYS A 79 -0.41 -0.98 -8.12
CA CYS A 79 0.93 -1.03 -7.56
C CYS A 79 1.55 0.37 -7.61
N VAL A 80 1.73 0.96 -6.43
CA VAL A 80 2.17 2.34 -6.22
C VAL A 80 3.48 2.36 -5.45
N LEU A 81 4.20 3.48 -5.51
CA LEU A 81 5.41 3.67 -4.72
C LEU A 81 5.06 3.85 -3.23
N PRO A 82 5.98 3.55 -2.29
CA PRO A 82 5.70 3.65 -0.86
C PRO A 82 5.28 5.07 -0.43
N GLN A 83 5.82 6.11 -1.10
CA GLN A 83 5.48 7.51 -0.85
C GLN A 83 4.01 7.82 -1.17
N GLU A 84 3.36 7.02 -2.03
CA GLU A 84 1.95 7.16 -2.42
C GLU A 84 1.01 6.39 -1.48
N CYS A 85 1.54 5.58 -0.56
CA CYS A 85 0.74 4.82 0.40
C CYS A 85 0.16 5.70 1.52
N CYS A 86 0.88 6.74 1.95
CA CYS A 86 0.48 7.59 3.07
C CYS A 86 -0.47 8.69 2.59
N LYS A 87 -1.75 8.54 2.92
CA LYS A 87 -2.82 9.47 2.52
C LYS A 87 -3.35 10.32 3.68
N GLY A 88 -2.85 10.10 4.90
CA GLY A 88 -3.23 10.87 6.07
C GLY A 88 -2.74 12.32 5.99
N SER A 89 -3.48 13.22 6.64
CA SER A 89 -3.04 14.60 6.81
C SER A 89 -1.79 14.64 7.70
N HIS A 90 -0.79 15.42 7.28
CA HIS A 90 0.51 15.53 7.95
C HIS A 90 1.23 14.19 8.13
N GLU A 91 0.99 13.25 7.22
CA GLU A 91 1.58 11.93 7.22
C GLU A 91 2.52 11.78 6.03
N LYS A 92 3.68 11.17 6.26
CA LYS A 92 4.70 10.94 5.23
C LYS A 92 5.26 9.54 5.38
N TYR A 93 5.57 8.92 4.25
CA TYR A 93 6.34 7.68 4.24
C TYR A 93 7.77 7.96 4.70
N ILE A 94 8.20 7.27 5.75
CA ILE A 94 9.56 7.29 6.25
C ILE A 94 10.08 5.86 6.21
N GLU A 95 11.20 5.65 5.52
CA GLU A 95 11.84 4.33 5.40
C GLU A 95 12.40 3.86 6.75
N CYS A 96 12.92 4.79 7.55
CA CYS A 96 13.44 4.54 8.87
C CYS A 96 12.72 5.37 9.94
N GLY A 97 11.47 5.00 10.22
CA GLY A 97 10.70 5.57 11.32
C GLY A 97 10.89 4.81 12.63
N SER A 98 10.48 5.44 13.72
CA SER A 98 10.51 4.82 15.05
C SER A 98 9.37 3.83 15.20
N ALA A 99 9.66 2.61 15.68
CA ALA A 99 8.64 1.65 16.09
C ALA A 99 7.88 2.06 17.37
N CYS A 100 8.29 3.13 18.02
CA CYS A 100 7.73 3.57 19.29
C CYS A 100 6.43 4.35 19.09
N VAL A 101 5.46 4.05 19.95
CA VAL A 101 4.19 4.76 19.94
C VAL A 101 4.39 6.15 20.54
N GLU A 102 4.12 7.18 19.73
CA GLU A 102 3.99 8.56 20.16
C GLU A 102 2.60 9.08 19.82
N THR A 103 1.78 9.28 20.86
CA THR A 103 0.43 9.83 20.77
C THR A 103 0.29 11.05 21.68
N CYS A 104 -0.85 11.76 21.61
CA CYS A 104 -1.15 12.84 22.56
C CYS A 104 -1.15 12.39 24.03
N GLN A 105 -1.60 11.16 24.30
CA GLN A 105 -1.76 10.64 25.67
C GLN A 105 -0.54 9.89 26.18
N TYR A 106 0.16 9.22 25.26
CA TYR A 106 1.23 8.29 25.60
C TYR A 106 2.45 8.56 24.74
N ARG A 107 3.57 8.78 25.43
CA ARG A 107 4.91 8.74 24.86
C ARG A 107 5.65 7.55 25.44
N SER A 108 6.13 6.67 24.56
CA SER A 108 6.94 5.52 24.97
C SER A 108 8.18 6.00 25.74
N LYS A 109 8.26 5.67 27.05
CA LYS A 109 9.42 6.01 27.89
C LYS A 109 10.65 5.16 27.55
N PHE A 110 10.41 3.91 27.14
CA PHE A 110 11.44 2.99 26.70
C PHE A 110 11.26 2.78 25.20
N CYS A 111 12.23 3.27 24.42
CA CYS A 111 12.21 3.15 22.98
C CYS A 111 13.45 2.39 22.54
N ILE A 112 13.24 1.24 21.92
CA ILE A 112 14.33 0.50 21.28
C ILE A 112 14.62 1.15 19.92
N HIS A 113 15.90 1.20 19.53
CA HIS A 113 16.34 1.75 18.24
C HIS A 113 16.00 0.82 17.08
N GLN A 114 14.71 0.56 16.88
CA GLN A 114 14.18 -0.18 15.74
C GLN A 114 13.74 0.79 14.67
N CYS A 115 14.27 0.56 13.48
CA CYS A 115 13.98 1.25 12.24
C CYS A 115 12.89 0.45 11.52
N ILE A 116 11.70 1.03 11.36
CA ILE A 116 10.62 0.40 10.59
C ILE A 116 10.11 1.33 9.49
N PRO A 117 9.93 0.83 8.25
CA PRO A 117 9.32 1.61 7.18
C PRO A 117 7.81 1.73 7.41
N GLY A 118 7.26 2.91 7.13
CA GLY A 118 5.85 3.14 7.37
C GLY A 118 5.42 4.59 7.19
N CYS A 119 4.15 4.84 7.50
CA CYS A 119 3.56 6.17 7.49
C CYS A 119 3.65 6.81 8.88
N PHE A 120 4.36 7.92 8.98
CA PHE A 120 4.60 8.65 10.23
C PHE A 120 4.21 10.11 10.07
N CYS A 121 4.07 10.82 11.18
CA CYS A 121 3.82 12.24 11.12
C CYS A 121 5.03 12.97 10.51
N GLU A 122 4.77 13.90 9.58
CA GLU A 122 5.76 14.50 8.68
C GLU A 122 6.87 15.30 9.38
N SER A 123 6.60 15.80 10.59
CA SER A 123 7.54 16.57 11.40
C SER A 123 7.34 16.28 12.89
N TYR A 124 8.33 16.64 13.70
CA TYR A 124 8.28 16.50 15.16
C TYR A 124 7.20 17.36 15.83
N GLU A 125 6.64 18.34 15.11
CA GLU A 125 5.55 19.18 15.62
C GLU A 125 4.21 18.45 15.64
N TYR A 126 4.09 17.37 14.87
CA TYR A 126 2.92 16.53 14.80
C TYR A 126 3.08 15.26 15.64
N VAL A 127 1.97 14.76 16.14
CA VAL A 127 1.89 13.51 16.90
C VAL A 127 0.56 12.83 16.59
N ARG A 128 0.49 11.50 16.73
CA ARG A 128 -0.79 10.79 16.57
C ARG A 128 -1.77 11.23 17.64
N GLU A 129 -3.03 11.46 17.27
CA GLU A 129 -4.07 11.81 18.23
C GLU A 129 -4.30 10.70 19.26
N SER A 130 -4.37 9.45 18.79
CA SER A 130 -4.62 8.26 19.62
C SER A 130 -3.85 7.04 19.08
N ASN A 131 -3.87 5.93 19.84
CA ASN A 131 -3.28 4.65 19.43
C ASN A 131 -4.23 3.79 18.56
N GLN A 132 -5.29 4.37 18.02
CA GLN A 132 -6.25 3.64 17.19
C GLN A 132 -5.75 3.52 15.75
N THR A 133 -6.19 2.46 15.06
CA THR A 133 -5.92 2.29 13.63
C THR A 133 -6.51 3.47 12.85
N GLY A 134 -5.71 4.08 11.99
CA GLY A 134 -6.12 5.26 11.22
C GLY A 134 -6.16 6.56 12.00
N SER A 135 -5.54 6.65 13.20
CA SER A 135 -5.46 7.93 13.92
C SER A 135 -4.68 8.98 13.11
N ILE A 136 -5.13 10.22 13.22
CA ILE A 136 -4.59 11.35 12.46
C ILE A 136 -3.37 11.97 13.15
N CYS A 137 -2.54 12.67 12.38
CA CYS A 137 -1.47 13.49 12.91
C CYS A 137 -2.01 14.89 13.23
N VAL A 138 -1.95 15.28 14.49
CA VAL A 138 -2.35 16.61 14.99
C VAL A 138 -1.13 17.34 15.53
N LYS A 139 -1.17 18.68 15.59
CA LYS A 139 -0.06 19.42 16.22
C LYS A 139 0.00 19.08 17.71
N ARG A 140 1.21 18.89 18.24
CA ARG A 140 1.41 18.60 19.67
C ARG A 140 0.75 19.61 20.60
N LEU A 141 0.70 20.89 20.20
CA LEU A 141 0.04 21.96 20.97
C LEU A 141 -1.49 21.83 21.03
N GLN A 142 -2.08 21.06 20.11
CA GLN A 142 -3.52 20.80 20.06
C GLN A 142 -3.91 19.55 20.87
N CYS A 143 -2.95 18.83 21.45
CA CYS A 143 -3.26 17.69 22.30
C CYS A 143 -4.04 18.15 23.55
N PRO A 144 -5.05 17.37 23.99
CA PRO A 144 -5.76 17.65 25.23
C PRO A 144 -4.77 17.74 26.38
N LYS A 145 -4.85 18.83 27.17
CA LYS A 145 -4.07 18.93 28.40
C LYS A 145 -4.65 17.92 29.39
N HIS A 146 -3.83 16.95 29.78
CA HIS A 146 -4.18 16.10 30.90
C HIS A 146 -4.02 16.92 32.18
N ASP A 147 -5.14 17.29 32.81
CA ASP A 147 -5.13 17.88 34.14
C ASP A 147 -4.57 16.85 35.12
N ARG A 148 -3.38 17.14 35.66
CA ARG A 148 -2.64 16.25 36.58
C ARG A 148 -3.28 16.15 37.98
N PHE A 149 -4.52 16.59 38.16
CA PHE A 149 -5.20 16.72 39.46
C PHE A 149 -6.69 16.32 39.41
N ALA A 150 -7.00 15.18 38.77
CA ALA A 150 -8.28 14.50 38.97
C ALA A 150 -8.02 13.11 39.55
N SER A 151 -7.74 13.06 40.87
CA SER A 151 -7.79 11.87 41.73
C SER A 151 -7.93 12.33 43.17
#